data_AF-A0AAI9T9R5-F1
#
_entry.id   AF-A0AAI9T9R5-F1
#
_cell.length_a   1.000
_cell.length_b   1.000
_cell.length_c   1.000
_cell.angle_alpha   90.00
_cell.angle_beta   90.00
_cell.angle_gamma   90.00
#
_symmetry.space_group_name_H-M   'P 1'
#
loop_
_entity.id
_entity.type
_entity.pdbx_description
1 polymer ?
#
loop_
_entity_poly.entity_id
_entity_poly.type
_entity_poly.pdbx_seq_one_letter_code
_entity_poly.pdbx_strand_id
1 'polypeptide(L)'
;MVSQRSSLATLLLLGSFLAPVSSNNIPAQAQVIDQKAFNVLATTQPPAEFNAKSLFVPPGSTGDSLAQQPFHVYDEEFLKIIGDAPTLTRIAHSPKDPIFHEAVVWSKETDEVFFVQNAGAKNAGTGLQKSAIIEKISLADAAAVSDKSDAAGLVNVITVPSSPTILNPNGATNYRGQIVFAGEGQGDNEPPALWVMNPKSPFNATVILNNYFGRQFNSLNDVAIHPSSKDIYFTDTIYGYAQDFRPAPGLQDQVYRFNPDTGAVTVVADGFDHPNGFTFSPDGKHAYVADTGIDSGFFGLNFTRPASVYRFDVKDDGTLDNRKTFAFVHSGAPDGIHCDSWGNVYAGCGDGVHVWNPSGKLIGKIYVGSSTANFNFAGEGRMVICAETNLYYATLAAAGSYVDKAVEHHPKHACLLFAICYSLSFCSDGFNRVYKPLHF
;
A
#
# COMPACT_ATOMS: atom_id res chain seq x y z
N MET A 1 7.20 -41.81 63.57
CA MET A 1 8.12 -42.16 62.47
C MET A 1 7.72 -41.33 61.27
N VAL A 2 8.55 -40.33 60.96
CA VAL A 2 8.37 -39.37 59.87
C VAL A 2 8.92 -39.98 58.59
N SER A 3 8.18 -39.89 57.48
CA SER A 3 8.77 -39.92 56.14
C SER A 3 7.87 -39.15 55.18
N GLN A 4 8.07 -37.83 55.15
CA GLN A 4 7.69 -37.02 54.01
C GLN A 4 8.70 -37.30 52.89
N ARG A 5 8.23 -37.73 51.71
CA ARG A 5 8.99 -37.62 50.46
C ARG A 5 8.41 -36.47 49.66
N SER A 6 9.07 -35.32 49.77
CA SER A 6 8.94 -34.20 48.84
C SER A 6 9.64 -34.57 47.53
N SER A 7 8.89 -34.61 46.42
CA SER A 7 9.48 -34.55 45.09
C SER A 7 9.53 -33.07 44.68
N LEU A 8 10.70 -32.44 44.82
CA LEU A 8 10.98 -31.20 44.12
C LEU A 8 11.07 -31.55 42.62
N ALA A 9 10.04 -31.16 41.85
CA ALA A 9 10.17 -31.05 40.41
C ALA A 9 10.97 -29.77 40.13
N THR A 10 12.26 -29.92 39.84
CA THR A 10 13.10 -28.84 39.32
C THR A 10 12.58 -28.49 37.93
N LEU A 11 11.83 -27.40 37.83
CA LEU A 11 11.45 -26.78 36.58
C LEU A 11 12.72 -26.17 35.95
N LEU A 12 13.39 -26.94 35.09
CA LEU A 12 14.43 -26.39 34.21
C LEU A 12 13.73 -25.47 33.19
N LEU A 13 13.69 -24.17 33.51
CA LEU A 13 13.56 -23.12 32.50
C LEU A 13 14.79 -23.21 31.60
N LEU A 14 14.68 -23.96 30.52
CA LEU A 14 15.54 -23.80 29.34
C LEU A 14 15.20 -22.43 28.75
N GLY A 15 15.83 -21.39 29.29
CA GLY A 15 15.95 -20.12 28.63
C GLY A 15 16.67 -20.35 27.31
N SER A 16 15.93 -20.35 26.22
CA SER A 16 16.48 -20.15 24.88
C SER A 16 17.10 -18.75 24.88
N PHE A 17 18.37 -18.66 25.25
CA PHE A 17 19.18 -17.50 24.95
C PHE A 17 19.25 -17.42 23.42
N LEU A 18 18.39 -16.57 22.83
CA LEU A 18 18.63 -16.01 21.51
C LEU A 18 20.04 -15.43 21.56
N ALA A 19 20.95 -16.01 20.78
CA ALA A 19 22.30 -15.49 20.64
C ALA A 19 22.18 -14.01 20.22
N PRO A 20 22.97 -13.10 20.82
CA PRO A 20 23.01 -11.73 20.34
C PRO A 20 23.42 -11.75 18.86
N VAL A 21 22.77 -10.91 18.06
CA VAL A 21 23.16 -10.67 16.66
C VAL A 21 24.65 -10.37 16.65
N SER A 22 25.43 -11.22 15.97
CA SER A 22 26.86 -11.03 15.86
C SER A 22 27.11 -9.69 15.16
N SER A 23 27.70 -8.73 15.88
CA SER A 23 27.97 -7.35 15.42
C SER A 23 28.84 -7.25 14.17
N ASN A 24 29.40 -8.35 13.67
CA ASN A 24 30.36 -8.34 12.56
C ASN A 24 29.73 -8.27 11.17
N ASN A 25 28.39 -8.35 11.03
CA ASN A 25 27.70 -8.40 9.73
C ASN A 25 26.57 -7.35 9.56
N ILE A 26 26.58 -6.26 10.33
CA ILE A 26 25.60 -5.18 10.16
C ILE A 26 26.08 -4.20 9.09
N PRO A 27 25.29 -3.91 8.03
CA PRO A 27 25.67 -2.93 7.02
C PRO A 27 25.93 -1.54 7.59
N ALA A 28 26.77 -0.73 6.93
CA ALA A 28 27.21 0.56 7.46
C ALA A 28 26.06 1.56 7.75
N GLN A 29 25.00 1.53 6.93
CA GLN A 29 23.79 2.37 7.11
C GLN A 29 22.74 1.72 8.03
N ALA A 30 23.05 0.58 8.67
CA ALA A 30 22.13 -0.12 9.54
C ALA A 30 22.56 -0.07 11.00
N GLN A 31 21.58 -0.16 11.90
CA GLN A 31 21.80 -0.25 13.34
C GLN A 31 20.82 -1.23 13.98
N VAL A 32 21.27 -1.92 15.03
CA VAL A 32 20.41 -2.85 15.79
C VAL A 32 19.60 -2.07 16.82
N ILE A 33 18.29 -2.32 16.85
CA ILE A 33 17.38 -1.80 17.87
C ILE A 33 17.05 -2.93 18.86
N ASP A 34 17.64 -2.87 20.06
CA ASP A 34 17.41 -3.88 21.09
C ASP A 34 16.06 -3.68 21.79
N GLN A 35 15.07 -4.48 21.39
CA GLN A 35 13.73 -4.46 21.98
C GLN A 35 13.73 -4.76 23.48
N LYS A 36 14.68 -5.58 23.97
CA LYS A 36 14.75 -5.91 25.40
C LYS A 36 15.12 -4.68 26.23
N ALA A 37 15.88 -3.75 25.66
CA ALA A 37 16.32 -2.54 26.34
C ALA A 37 15.16 -1.59 26.69
N PHE A 38 14.01 -1.71 26.02
CA PHE A 38 12.83 -0.89 26.29
C PHE A 38 11.57 -1.67 26.70
N ASN A 39 11.70 -2.96 27.03
CA ASN A 39 10.62 -3.68 27.73
C ASN A 39 10.32 -3.07 29.10
N VAL A 40 11.33 -2.45 29.73
CA VAL A 40 11.20 -1.72 30.99
C VAL A 40 11.94 -0.40 30.86
N LEU A 41 11.20 0.71 30.81
CA LEU A 41 11.76 2.06 30.79
C LEU A 41 11.84 2.63 32.21
N ALA A 42 12.82 3.50 32.47
CA ALA A 42 12.94 4.20 33.75
C ALA A 42 11.72 5.08 34.03
N THR A 43 11.14 5.67 32.97
CA THR A 43 9.88 6.42 33.00
C THR A 43 9.08 6.14 31.74
N THR A 44 7.75 6.17 31.86
CA THR A 44 6.81 6.10 30.73
C THR A 44 5.91 7.31 30.79
N GLN A 45 5.84 8.08 29.71
CA GLN A 45 5.04 9.30 29.69
C GLN A 45 3.54 8.99 29.66
N PRO A 46 2.69 9.81 30.30
CA PRO A 46 1.25 9.63 30.24
C PRO A 46 0.70 9.92 28.83
N PRO A 47 -0.49 9.41 28.46
CA PRO A 47 -1.09 9.63 27.14
C PRO A 47 -1.29 11.11 26.74
N ALA A 48 -1.37 12.02 27.72
CA ALA A 48 -1.45 13.45 27.47
C ALA A 48 -0.15 14.04 26.88
N GLU A 49 0.99 13.39 27.14
CA GLU A 49 2.34 13.81 26.72
C GLU A 49 2.87 12.97 25.54
N PHE A 50 2.61 11.66 25.54
CA PHE A 50 2.94 10.78 24.42
C PHE A 50 1.69 10.51 23.58
N ASN A 51 1.47 11.36 22.57
CA ASN A 51 0.18 11.53 21.88
C ASN A 51 0.26 11.36 20.35
N ALA A 52 1.01 10.35 19.88
CA ALA A 52 1.17 9.92 18.48
C ALA A 52 1.98 10.89 17.59
N LYS A 53 2.26 12.10 18.09
CA LYS A 53 3.18 13.07 17.49
C LYS A 53 4.60 12.99 18.07
N SER A 54 4.77 12.29 19.18
CA SER A 54 6.05 12.15 19.87
C SER A 54 6.87 11.03 19.23
N LEU A 55 8.11 11.33 18.86
CA LEU A 55 9.05 10.31 18.39
C LEU A 55 9.54 9.47 19.58
N PHE A 56 9.34 8.16 19.53
CA PHE A 56 10.00 7.25 20.45
C PHE A 56 11.45 7.04 20.01
N VAL A 57 12.40 7.43 20.87
CA VAL A 57 13.83 7.18 20.66
C VAL A 57 14.25 5.99 21.54
N PRO A 58 14.59 4.83 20.95
CA PRO A 58 15.00 3.65 21.72
C PRO A 58 16.24 3.93 22.58
N PRO A 59 16.32 3.37 23.81
CA PRO A 59 17.52 3.44 24.62
C PRO A 59 18.76 2.94 23.86
N GLY A 60 19.86 3.69 23.95
CA GLY A 60 21.09 3.41 23.20
C GLY A 60 21.19 4.15 21.85
N SER A 61 20.11 4.80 21.41
CA SER A 61 20.08 5.64 20.21
C SER A 61 19.83 7.12 20.55
N THR A 62 20.18 7.99 19.61
CA THR A 62 19.76 9.40 19.53
C THR A 62 18.99 9.63 18.23
N GLY A 63 18.20 10.71 18.14
CA GLY A 63 17.53 11.08 16.88
C GLY A 63 18.50 11.18 15.70
N ASP A 64 19.70 11.74 15.93
CA ASP A 64 20.75 11.83 14.92
C ASP A 64 21.26 10.45 14.50
N SER A 65 21.49 9.53 15.45
CA SER A 65 21.93 8.18 15.11
C SER A 65 20.87 7.42 14.30
N LEU A 66 19.58 7.61 14.61
CA LEU A 66 18.47 6.99 13.87
C LEU A 66 18.45 7.44 12.41
N ALA A 67 18.76 8.71 12.16
CA ALA A 67 18.84 9.28 10.82
C ALA A 67 20.14 8.91 10.06
N GLN A 68 21.28 8.83 10.75
CA GLN A 68 22.57 8.47 10.14
C GLN A 68 22.64 7.00 9.70
N GLN A 69 21.97 6.12 10.44
CA GLN A 69 21.86 4.70 10.12
C GLN A 69 20.38 4.31 9.99
N PRO A 70 19.74 4.66 8.86
CA PRO A 70 18.29 4.61 8.71
C PRO A 70 17.70 3.20 8.67
N PHE A 71 18.51 2.15 8.44
CA PHE A 71 18.03 0.78 8.44
C PHE A 71 18.04 0.20 9.86
N HIS A 72 16.89 0.28 10.52
CA HIS A 72 16.74 -0.15 11.92
C HIS A 72 16.41 -1.64 11.97
N VAL A 73 17.33 -2.45 12.45
CA VAL A 73 17.24 -3.90 12.54
C VAL A 73 16.62 -4.29 13.89
N TYR A 74 15.34 -4.65 13.87
CA TYR A 74 14.62 -5.15 15.06
C TYR A 74 14.75 -6.68 15.19
N ASP A 75 15.03 -7.36 14.08
CA ASP A 75 15.29 -8.79 13.98
C ASP A 75 16.26 -9.10 12.81
N GLU A 76 17.05 -10.17 12.93
CA GLU A 76 18.02 -10.57 11.89
C GLU A 76 17.36 -10.90 10.54
N GLU A 77 16.08 -11.29 10.53
CA GLU A 77 15.30 -11.49 9.30
C GLU A 77 15.36 -10.25 8.36
N PHE A 78 15.48 -9.04 8.92
CA PHE A 78 15.56 -7.80 8.14
C PHE A 78 16.90 -7.62 7.41
N LEU A 79 17.98 -8.26 7.86
CA LEU A 79 19.27 -8.20 7.16
C LEU A 79 19.16 -8.80 5.75
N LYS A 80 18.32 -9.82 5.58
CA LYS A 80 18.01 -10.40 4.26
C LYS A 80 17.26 -9.41 3.35
N ILE A 81 16.42 -8.54 3.93
CA ILE A 81 15.64 -7.53 3.20
C ILE A 81 16.55 -6.44 2.63
N ILE A 82 17.41 -5.88 3.50
CA ILE A 82 18.25 -4.75 3.13
C ILE A 82 19.50 -5.17 2.36
N GLY A 83 20.00 -6.39 2.58
CA GLY A 83 21.23 -6.89 1.94
C GLY A 83 22.50 -6.30 2.56
N ASP A 84 23.63 -6.51 1.88
CA ASP A 84 24.95 -6.22 2.44
C ASP A 84 25.35 -4.74 2.36
N ALA A 85 24.78 -4.00 1.40
CA ALA A 85 25.13 -2.60 1.13
C ALA A 85 23.90 -1.76 0.76
N PRO A 86 22.89 -1.67 1.64
CA PRO A 86 21.72 -0.84 1.37
C PRO A 86 22.09 0.63 1.39
N THR A 87 21.40 1.42 0.56
CA THR A 87 21.54 2.88 0.54
C THR A 87 20.18 3.55 0.70
N LEU A 88 20.17 4.72 1.34
CA LEU A 88 19.04 5.63 1.37
C LEU A 88 19.52 7.03 0.99
N THR A 89 18.97 7.57 -0.10
CA THR A 89 19.33 8.87 -0.64
C THR A 89 18.11 9.76 -0.69
N ARG A 90 18.18 10.96 -0.10
CA ARG A 90 17.17 12.00 -0.37
C ARG A 90 17.42 12.57 -1.77
N ILE A 91 16.49 12.37 -2.70
CA ILE A 91 16.66 12.74 -4.11
C ILE A 91 15.92 14.02 -4.51
N ALA A 92 14.87 14.39 -3.77
CA ALA A 92 14.19 15.67 -3.95
C ALA A 92 13.66 16.21 -2.62
N HIS A 93 13.46 17.52 -2.57
CA HIS A 93 12.95 18.22 -1.41
C HIS A 93 12.15 19.46 -1.83
N SER A 94 11.01 19.68 -1.19
CA SER A 94 10.24 20.92 -1.27
C SER A 94 10.32 21.65 0.07
N PRO A 95 10.57 22.98 0.10
CA PRO A 95 10.77 23.69 1.38
C PRO A 95 9.56 23.68 2.33
N LYS A 96 8.34 23.55 1.78
CA LYS A 96 7.11 23.71 2.56
C LYS A 96 5.96 22.84 2.05
N ASP A 97 5.77 22.77 0.74
CA ASP A 97 4.59 22.12 0.16
C ASP A 97 4.81 20.60 0.11
N PRO A 98 3.93 19.77 0.70
CA PRO A 98 4.10 18.33 0.72
C PRO A 98 3.72 17.72 -0.65
N ILE A 99 4.58 17.92 -1.64
CA ILE A 99 4.33 17.48 -3.02
C ILE A 99 4.66 16.00 -3.24
N PHE A 100 5.41 15.38 -2.33
CA PHE A 100 5.77 13.96 -2.36
C PHE A 100 4.91 13.19 -1.37
N HIS A 101 3.65 12.97 -1.73
CA HIS A 101 2.66 12.44 -0.80
C HIS A 101 2.29 10.98 -1.14
N GLU A 102 1.69 10.72 -2.30
CA GLU A 102 0.90 9.50 -2.53
C GLU A 102 1.15 8.82 -3.91
N ALA A 103 0.45 7.71 -4.19
CA ALA A 103 0.46 6.97 -5.47
C ALA A 103 1.84 6.58 -6.01
N VAL A 104 2.75 6.12 -5.15
CA VAL A 104 4.08 5.70 -5.62
C VAL A 104 3.96 4.45 -6.49
N VAL A 105 4.17 4.60 -7.80
CA VAL A 105 3.97 3.53 -8.77
C VAL A 105 5.08 3.47 -9.80
N TRP A 106 5.69 2.29 -9.92
CA TRP A 106 6.70 2.03 -10.94
C TRP A 106 6.07 1.62 -12.28
N SER A 107 6.51 2.29 -13.34
CA SER A 107 6.23 1.94 -14.72
C SER A 107 7.43 1.17 -15.32
N LYS A 108 7.32 -0.16 -15.40
CA LYS A 108 8.26 -1.01 -16.15
C LYS A 108 8.46 -0.56 -17.60
N GLU A 109 7.44 0.07 -18.19
CA GLU A 109 7.41 0.49 -19.59
C GLU A 109 8.32 1.68 -19.90
N THR A 110 8.63 2.48 -18.88
CA THR A 110 9.43 3.70 -19.00
C THR A 110 10.63 3.73 -18.04
N ASP A 111 10.70 2.78 -17.11
CA ASP A 111 11.61 2.76 -15.96
C ASP A 111 11.59 4.07 -15.14
N GLU A 112 10.37 4.56 -14.94
CA GLU A 112 10.06 5.77 -14.17
C GLU A 112 9.14 5.43 -13.01
N VAL A 113 9.22 6.23 -11.94
CA VAL A 113 8.27 6.17 -10.84
C VAL A 113 7.41 7.42 -10.88
N PHE A 114 6.09 7.20 -10.81
CA PHE A 114 5.09 8.25 -10.70
C PHE A 114 4.65 8.33 -9.24
N PHE A 115 4.23 9.51 -8.83
CA PHE A 115 3.67 9.80 -7.51
C PHE A 115 2.83 11.07 -7.64
N VAL A 116 2.08 11.40 -6.59
CA VAL A 116 1.16 12.54 -6.62
C VAL A 116 1.29 13.42 -5.39
N GLN A 117 0.99 14.69 -5.63
CA GLN A 117 0.63 15.62 -4.58
C GLN A 117 -0.89 15.49 -4.33
N ASN A 118 -1.28 14.97 -3.16
CA ASN A 118 -2.66 15.09 -2.69
C ASN A 118 -2.96 16.55 -2.32
N ALA A 119 -4.23 16.91 -2.24
CA ALA A 119 -4.72 18.19 -1.75
C ALA A 119 -4.12 18.51 -0.37
N GLY A 120 -3.03 19.28 -0.37
CA GLY A 120 -2.34 19.74 0.84
C GLY A 120 -3.20 20.64 1.72
N ALA A 121 -2.60 21.27 2.73
CA ALA A 121 -3.32 22.17 3.62
C ALA A 121 -4.01 23.31 2.84
N LYS A 122 -5.15 23.83 3.34
CA LYS A 122 -5.89 24.98 2.78
C LYS A 122 -5.01 26.19 2.42
N ASN A 123 -3.89 26.37 3.13
CA ASN A 123 -2.91 27.44 2.92
C ASN A 123 -1.86 27.14 1.82
N ALA A 124 -1.72 25.89 1.36
CA ALA A 124 -0.96 25.48 0.18
C ALA A 124 -1.73 25.78 -1.13
N GLY A 125 -2.99 26.21 -1.01
CA GLY A 125 -3.86 26.60 -2.12
C GLY A 125 -4.53 25.43 -2.83
N THR A 126 -4.47 24.23 -2.28
CA THR A 126 -5.20 23.04 -2.74
C THR A 126 -6.70 23.12 -2.40
N GLY A 127 -7.54 22.45 -3.19
CA GLY A 127 -9.00 22.52 -3.10
C GLY A 127 -9.65 22.74 -4.47
N LEU A 128 -10.90 23.17 -4.51
CA LEU A 128 -11.74 23.27 -5.74
C LEU A 128 -11.14 24.10 -6.92
N GLN A 129 -10.01 24.78 -6.72
CA GLN A 129 -9.41 25.74 -7.67
C GLN A 129 -7.94 25.45 -8.03
N LYS A 130 -7.36 24.33 -7.54
CA LYS A 130 -5.99 23.91 -7.88
C LYS A 130 -5.93 22.38 -7.89
N SER A 131 -5.51 21.83 -9.03
CA SER A 131 -5.42 20.40 -9.27
C SER A 131 -4.32 19.75 -8.42
N ALA A 132 -4.62 18.57 -7.88
CA ALA A 132 -3.64 17.58 -7.47
C ALA A 132 -2.76 17.18 -8.65
N ILE A 133 -1.45 17.11 -8.40
CA ILE A 133 -0.39 17.04 -9.42
C ILE A 133 0.09 15.61 -9.51
N ILE A 134 0.18 15.07 -10.73
CA ILE A 134 0.94 13.84 -10.99
C ILE A 134 2.36 14.25 -11.35
N GLU A 135 3.34 13.62 -10.73
CA GLU A 135 4.75 13.85 -10.97
C GLU A 135 5.45 12.53 -11.27
N LYS A 136 6.66 12.60 -11.84
CA LYS A 136 7.51 11.44 -12.06
C LYS A 136 9.00 11.75 -11.98
N ILE A 137 9.78 10.70 -11.74
CA ILE A 137 11.25 10.70 -11.83
C ILE A 137 11.77 9.55 -12.72
N SER A 138 12.95 9.74 -13.28
CA SER A 138 13.75 8.67 -13.91
C SER A 138 14.46 7.85 -12.84
N LEU A 139 14.34 6.51 -12.87
CA LEU A 139 15.08 5.65 -11.95
C LEU A 139 16.57 5.60 -12.26
N ALA A 140 16.96 5.78 -13.54
CA ALA A 140 18.36 5.87 -13.91
C ALA A 140 19.03 7.11 -13.27
N ASP A 141 18.33 8.24 -13.24
CA ASP A 141 18.83 9.48 -12.64
C ASP A 141 18.96 9.32 -11.11
N ALA A 142 17.96 8.70 -10.46
CA ALA A 142 18.00 8.42 -9.03
C ALA A 142 19.11 7.42 -8.66
N ALA A 143 19.29 6.36 -9.45
CA ALA A 143 20.36 5.40 -9.25
C ALA A 143 21.76 6.02 -9.37
N ALA A 144 21.94 6.99 -10.28
CA ALA A 144 23.21 7.67 -10.50
C ALA A 144 23.71 8.50 -9.30
N VAL A 145 22.83 8.79 -8.34
CA VAL A 145 23.15 9.56 -7.11
C VAL A 145 23.00 8.73 -5.82
N SER A 146 22.76 7.42 -5.95
CA SER A 146 22.47 6.52 -4.83
C SER A 146 23.62 6.31 -3.83
N ASP A 147 24.82 6.78 -4.16
CA ASP A 147 26.01 6.81 -3.30
C ASP A 147 25.98 7.96 -2.28
N LYS A 148 25.03 8.90 -2.41
CA LYS A 148 24.90 10.08 -1.55
C LYS A 148 23.82 9.87 -0.49
N SER A 149 23.97 10.51 0.66
CA SER A 149 22.87 10.63 1.64
C SER A 149 21.83 11.66 1.19
N ASP A 150 22.27 12.73 0.51
CA ASP A 150 21.42 13.81 0.04
C ASP A 150 21.89 14.29 -1.34
N ALA A 151 20.97 14.24 -2.29
CA ALA A 151 21.12 14.57 -3.70
C ALA A 151 19.95 15.45 -4.17
N ALA A 152 19.25 16.12 -3.24
CA ALA A 152 18.13 16.99 -3.57
C ALA A 152 18.52 18.02 -4.64
N GLY A 153 17.75 18.07 -5.74
CA GLY A 153 18.01 18.94 -6.88
C GLY A 153 18.91 18.34 -7.97
N LEU A 154 19.40 17.12 -7.80
CA LEU A 154 20.16 16.38 -8.84
C LEU A 154 19.27 15.44 -9.67
N VAL A 155 18.08 15.09 -9.18
CA VAL A 155 17.08 14.28 -9.89
C VAL A 155 15.93 15.19 -10.32
N ASN A 156 15.58 15.14 -11.60
CA ASN A 156 14.48 15.95 -12.14
C ASN A 156 13.13 15.34 -11.75
N VAL A 157 12.32 16.13 -11.05
CA VAL A 157 10.90 15.85 -10.82
C VAL A 157 10.10 16.52 -11.93
N ILE A 158 9.32 15.75 -12.68
CA ILE A 158 8.59 16.22 -13.86
C ILE A 158 7.10 16.10 -13.62
N THR A 159 6.37 17.21 -13.73
CA THR A 159 4.91 17.21 -13.73
C THR A 159 4.36 16.51 -14.98
N VAL A 160 3.38 15.63 -14.78
CA VAL A 160 2.73 14.80 -15.80
C VAL A 160 1.33 15.35 -16.08
N PRO A 161 1.09 15.93 -17.27
CA PRO A 161 -0.22 16.43 -17.64
C PRO A 161 -1.08 15.31 -18.24
N SER A 162 -1.80 14.56 -17.41
CA SER A 162 -2.76 13.56 -17.89
C SER A 162 -3.86 14.21 -18.74
N SER A 163 -4.36 13.51 -19.76
CA SER A 163 -5.43 14.01 -20.63
C SER A 163 -6.58 13.00 -20.78
N PRO A 164 -7.80 13.29 -20.28
CA PRO A 164 -8.16 14.44 -19.45
C PRO A 164 -7.43 14.44 -18.10
N THR A 165 -7.49 15.56 -17.38
CA THR A 165 -6.92 15.68 -16.04
C THR A 165 -7.57 14.68 -15.08
N ILE A 166 -6.77 13.83 -14.45
CA ILE A 166 -7.25 13.02 -13.32
C ILE A 166 -7.44 13.96 -12.14
N LEU A 167 -8.65 13.99 -11.59
CA LEU A 167 -9.03 14.89 -10.50
C LEU A 167 -8.66 14.24 -9.16
N ASN A 168 -7.86 14.96 -8.37
CA ASN A 168 -7.43 14.53 -7.03
C ASN A 168 -6.97 13.06 -7.02
N PRO A 169 -5.98 12.67 -7.86
CA PRO A 169 -5.40 11.34 -7.74
C PRO A 169 -4.80 11.19 -6.35
N ASN A 170 -5.06 10.05 -5.73
CA ASN A 170 -4.54 9.69 -4.42
C ASN A 170 -3.67 8.45 -4.57
N GLY A 171 -4.18 7.24 -4.42
CA GLY A 171 -3.43 5.99 -4.61
C GLY A 171 -3.38 5.51 -6.07
N ALA A 172 -2.39 4.67 -6.38
CA ALA A 172 -2.20 4.15 -7.73
C ALA A 172 -1.44 2.82 -7.76
N THR A 173 -1.68 2.03 -8.81
CA THR A 173 -0.98 0.76 -9.02
C THR A 173 -0.76 0.47 -10.49
N ASN A 174 0.23 -0.38 -10.78
CA ASN A 174 0.47 -0.83 -12.14
C ASN A 174 -0.62 -1.83 -12.58
N TYR A 175 -1.20 -1.61 -13.75
CA TYR A 175 -2.15 -2.52 -14.34
C TYR A 175 -1.89 -2.70 -15.83
N ARG A 176 -1.39 -3.89 -16.20
CA ARG A 176 -1.15 -4.27 -17.60
C ARG A 176 -0.27 -3.26 -18.37
N GLY A 177 0.73 -2.69 -17.70
CA GLY A 177 1.63 -1.67 -18.29
C GLY A 177 1.01 -0.27 -18.40
N GLN A 178 -0.19 -0.09 -17.87
CA GLN A 178 -0.79 1.20 -17.59
C GLN A 178 -0.74 1.47 -16.08
N ILE A 179 -1.18 2.64 -15.67
CA ILE A 179 -1.33 3.00 -14.26
C ILE A 179 -2.82 3.15 -13.97
N VAL A 180 -3.33 2.42 -12.98
CA VAL A 180 -4.66 2.67 -12.42
C VAL A 180 -4.51 3.65 -11.27
N PHE A 181 -5.26 4.75 -11.30
CA PHE A 181 -5.34 5.70 -10.20
C PHE A 181 -6.71 5.61 -9.52
N ALA A 182 -6.70 5.72 -8.20
CA ALA A 182 -7.86 6.13 -7.42
C ALA A 182 -7.92 7.66 -7.43
N GLY A 183 -8.98 8.23 -8.00
CA GLY A 183 -9.25 9.66 -7.99
C GLY A 183 -10.36 10.00 -7.01
N GLU A 184 -10.13 10.98 -6.15
CA GLU A 184 -11.05 11.35 -5.06
C GLU A 184 -12.23 12.21 -5.51
N GLY A 185 -12.24 12.66 -6.77
CA GLY A 185 -13.28 13.53 -7.32
C GLY A 185 -13.19 14.95 -6.77
N GLN A 186 -14.18 15.80 -7.09
CA GLN A 186 -14.17 17.20 -6.71
C GLN A 186 -15.58 17.82 -6.67
N GLY A 187 -15.93 18.48 -5.57
CA GLY A 187 -17.24 19.10 -5.39
C GLY A 187 -18.40 18.12 -5.57
N ASP A 188 -19.60 18.62 -5.88
CA ASP A 188 -20.81 17.80 -5.97
C ASP A 188 -20.93 17.01 -7.29
N ASN A 189 -20.34 17.53 -8.37
CA ASN A 189 -20.63 17.09 -9.73
C ASN A 189 -19.50 16.32 -10.42
N GLU A 190 -18.28 16.33 -9.87
CA GLU A 190 -17.18 15.52 -10.38
C GLU A 190 -16.97 14.33 -9.43
N PRO A 191 -17.50 13.14 -9.74
CA PRO A 191 -17.47 12.00 -8.83
C PRO A 191 -16.06 11.42 -8.68
N PRO A 192 -15.76 10.76 -7.55
CA PRO A 192 -14.56 9.93 -7.43
C PRO A 192 -14.61 8.80 -8.44
N ALA A 193 -13.45 8.39 -8.94
CA ALA A 193 -13.37 7.44 -10.03
C ALA A 193 -12.05 6.66 -10.03
N LEU A 194 -12.10 5.43 -10.53
CA LEU A 194 -10.93 4.73 -10.99
C LEU A 194 -10.59 5.18 -12.40
N TRP A 195 -9.33 5.54 -12.61
CA TRP A 195 -8.78 5.98 -13.89
C TRP A 195 -7.72 5.01 -14.36
N VAL A 196 -7.60 4.83 -15.67
CA VAL A 196 -6.45 4.18 -16.30
C VAL A 196 -5.69 5.21 -17.11
N MET A 197 -4.39 5.33 -16.91
CA MET A 197 -3.50 6.25 -17.63
C MET A 197 -2.36 5.51 -18.32
N ASN A 198 -2.07 5.92 -19.56
CA ASN A 198 -0.85 5.50 -20.25
C ASN A 198 0.37 6.20 -19.62
N PRO A 199 1.42 5.48 -19.16
CA PRO A 199 2.61 6.10 -18.59
C PRO A 199 3.49 6.83 -19.62
N LYS A 200 3.21 6.72 -20.92
CA LYS A 200 3.92 7.40 -21.99
C LYS A 200 3.10 8.60 -22.49
N SER A 201 3.80 9.67 -22.87
CA SER A 201 3.20 10.84 -23.52
C SER A 201 2.34 10.40 -24.73
N PRO A 202 1.12 10.93 -24.91
CA PRO A 202 0.56 12.13 -24.27
C PRO A 202 -0.21 11.90 -22.95
N PHE A 203 0.04 10.79 -22.24
CA PHE A 203 -0.58 10.49 -20.94
C PHE A 203 -2.11 10.44 -20.98
N ASN A 204 -2.65 9.80 -22.02
CA ASN A 204 -4.09 9.62 -22.15
C ASN A 204 -4.64 8.86 -20.93
N ALA A 205 -5.70 9.40 -20.34
CA ALA A 205 -6.40 8.84 -19.20
C ALA A 205 -7.85 8.49 -19.57
N THR A 206 -8.46 7.54 -18.87
CA THR A 206 -9.85 7.14 -19.09
C THR A 206 -10.47 6.66 -17.78
N VAL A 207 -11.67 7.14 -17.47
CA VAL A 207 -12.48 6.63 -16.36
C VAL A 207 -12.91 5.20 -16.67
N ILE A 208 -12.70 4.28 -15.74
CA ILE A 208 -13.16 2.89 -15.83
C ILE A 208 -14.27 2.55 -14.83
N LEU A 209 -14.43 3.33 -13.77
CA LEU A 209 -15.50 3.20 -12.78
C LEU A 209 -15.67 4.51 -12.01
N ASN A 210 -16.91 4.96 -11.74
CA ASN A 210 -17.16 6.20 -10.99
C ASN A 210 -18.39 6.18 -10.07
N ASN A 211 -19.08 5.05 -9.94
CA ASN A 211 -20.27 4.95 -9.10
C ASN A 211 -20.52 3.51 -8.62
N TYR A 212 -21.30 3.40 -7.55
CA TYR A 212 -21.87 2.15 -7.06
C TYR A 212 -23.39 2.20 -7.17
N PHE A 213 -23.95 1.52 -8.17
CA PHE A 213 -25.39 1.54 -8.49
C PHE A 213 -25.98 2.97 -8.59
N GLY A 214 -25.25 3.88 -9.24
CA GLY A 214 -25.63 5.28 -9.39
C GLY A 214 -25.33 6.19 -8.20
N ARG A 215 -24.80 5.64 -7.09
CA ARG A 215 -24.29 6.43 -5.96
C ARG A 215 -22.84 6.82 -6.20
N GLN A 216 -22.49 8.07 -5.92
CA GLN A 216 -21.08 8.45 -5.90
C GLN A 216 -20.38 7.73 -4.74
N PHE A 217 -19.14 7.33 -4.97
CA PHE A 217 -18.21 6.99 -3.90
C PHE A 217 -17.93 8.21 -3.01
N ASN A 218 -17.35 7.98 -1.82
CA ASN A 218 -16.95 9.06 -0.91
C ASN A 218 -15.73 9.80 -1.49
N SER A 219 -14.58 9.12 -1.47
CA SER A 219 -13.30 9.51 -2.04
C SER A 219 -12.42 8.26 -2.12
N LEU A 220 -12.14 7.80 -3.35
CA LEU A 220 -11.31 6.61 -3.56
C LEU A 220 -9.88 6.91 -3.14
N ASN A 221 -9.34 6.12 -2.22
CA ASN A 221 -8.04 6.38 -1.62
C ASN A 221 -6.95 5.51 -2.27
N ASP A 222 -6.90 4.20 -2.03
CA ASP A 222 -5.87 3.32 -2.61
C ASP A 222 -6.46 2.18 -3.45
N VAL A 223 -5.62 1.57 -4.30
CA VAL A 223 -6.02 0.57 -5.30
C VAL A 223 -4.96 -0.51 -5.48
N ALA A 224 -5.39 -1.77 -5.52
CA ALA A 224 -4.54 -2.89 -5.89
C ALA A 224 -5.20 -3.84 -6.89
N ILE A 225 -4.36 -4.60 -7.58
CA ILE A 225 -4.79 -5.60 -8.55
C ILE A 225 -4.57 -6.98 -7.94
N HIS A 226 -5.58 -7.83 -7.97
CA HIS A 226 -5.38 -9.21 -7.53
C HIS A 226 -4.42 -9.94 -8.49
N PRO A 227 -3.35 -10.58 -8.00
CA PRO A 227 -2.26 -11.08 -8.84
C PRO A 227 -2.70 -12.13 -9.87
N SER A 228 -3.74 -12.91 -9.56
CA SER A 228 -4.22 -13.99 -10.43
C SER A 228 -5.42 -13.58 -11.28
N SER A 229 -6.53 -13.15 -10.66
CA SER A 229 -7.77 -12.80 -11.37
C SER A 229 -7.70 -11.47 -12.12
N LYS A 230 -6.76 -10.59 -11.74
CA LYS A 230 -6.60 -9.24 -12.28
C LYS A 230 -7.80 -8.31 -12.00
N ASP A 231 -8.68 -8.69 -11.06
CA ASP A 231 -9.71 -7.78 -10.56
C ASP A 231 -9.07 -6.63 -9.78
N ILE A 232 -9.77 -5.50 -9.76
CA ILE A 232 -9.32 -4.25 -9.13
C ILE A 232 -9.99 -4.13 -7.77
N TYR A 233 -9.21 -3.98 -6.71
CA TYR A 233 -9.69 -3.76 -5.35
C TYR A 233 -9.30 -2.37 -4.92
N PHE A 234 -10.18 -1.67 -4.22
CA PHE A 234 -9.93 -0.29 -3.84
C PHE A 234 -10.64 0.09 -2.55
N THR A 235 -10.08 1.06 -1.84
CA THR A 235 -10.64 1.63 -0.62
C THR A 235 -11.45 2.89 -0.93
N ASP A 236 -12.63 2.99 -0.32
CA ASP A 236 -13.45 4.20 -0.32
C ASP A 236 -13.58 4.70 1.11
N THR A 237 -13.18 5.95 1.33
CA THR A 237 -13.04 6.58 2.66
C THR A 237 -13.41 8.06 2.58
N ILE A 238 -13.43 8.78 3.68
CA ILE A 238 -13.97 10.15 3.77
C ILE A 238 -12.97 11.28 3.49
N TYR A 239 -11.73 10.99 3.10
CA TYR A 239 -10.66 11.99 3.07
C TYR A 239 -10.97 13.24 2.26
N GLY A 240 -11.63 13.11 1.10
CA GLY A 240 -12.02 14.29 0.31
C GLY A 240 -12.99 15.22 1.04
N TYR A 241 -13.84 14.69 1.92
CA TYR A 241 -14.68 15.50 2.80
C TYR A 241 -13.86 16.13 3.93
N ALA A 242 -13.00 15.35 4.59
CA ALA A 242 -12.12 15.83 5.67
C ALA A 242 -11.17 16.94 5.20
N GLN A 243 -10.77 16.91 3.93
CA GLN A 243 -9.91 17.89 3.27
C GLN A 243 -10.67 19.04 2.59
N ASP A 244 -11.99 19.16 2.78
CA ASP A 244 -12.82 20.31 2.35
C ASP A 244 -12.92 20.49 0.81
N PHE A 245 -12.85 19.40 0.02
CA PHE A 245 -13.04 19.46 -1.44
C PHE A 245 -14.09 18.51 -2.02
N ARG A 246 -14.70 17.64 -1.19
CA ARG A 246 -15.87 16.82 -1.50
C ARG A 246 -17.03 17.10 -0.53
N PRO A 247 -18.28 16.84 -0.95
CA PRO A 247 -19.43 16.88 -0.05
C PRO A 247 -19.34 15.80 1.03
N ALA A 248 -20.27 15.85 1.99
CA ALA A 248 -20.38 14.83 3.03
C ALA A 248 -20.49 13.40 2.44
N PRO A 249 -19.86 12.39 3.07
CA PRO A 249 -19.90 11.00 2.63
C PRO A 249 -21.33 10.47 2.47
N GLY A 250 -21.56 9.68 1.42
CA GLY A 250 -22.85 9.06 1.11
C GLY A 250 -22.85 7.53 1.21
N LEU A 251 -21.67 6.92 1.35
CA LEU A 251 -21.44 5.49 1.53
C LEU A 251 -20.68 5.22 2.83
N GLN A 252 -20.66 3.96 3.26
CA GLN A 252 -19.80 3.54 4.36
C GLN A 252 -18.36 3.39 3.88
N ASP A 253 -17.43 3.58 4.81
CA ASP A 253 -16.01 3.35 4.61
C ASP A 253 -15.72 1.85 4.46
N GLN A 254 -15.40 1.45 3.23
CA GLN A 254 -15.43 0.05 2.80
C GLN A 254 -14.40 -0.25 1.71
N VAL A 255 -14.12 -1.55 1.53
CA VAL A 255 -13.32 -2.06 0.41
C VAL A 255 -14.24 -2.61 -0.65
N TYR A 256 -14.02 -2.19 -1.88
CA TYR A 256 -14.74 -2.66 -3.05
C TYR A 256 -13.84 -3.49 -3.96
N ARG A 257 -14.48 -4.35 -4.74
CA ARG A 257 -13.88 -5.08 -5.87
C ARG A 257 -14.63 -4.72 -7.14
N PHE A 258 -13.89 -4.43 -8.19
CA PHE A 258 -14.36 -4.22 -9.55
C PHE A 258 -13.76 -5.28 -10.48
N ASN A 259 -14.63 -6.07 -11.10
CA ASN A 259 -14.25 -7.00 -12.15
C ASN A 259 -14.38 -6.30 -13.53
N PRO A 260 -13.26 -5.98 -14.21
CA PRO A 260 -13.30 -5.19 -15.44
C PRO A 260 -13.90 -5.94 -16.63
N ASP A 261 -13.95 -7.28 -16.60
CA ASP A 261 -14.47 -8.09 -17.71
C ASP A 261 -16.00 -8.19 -17.70
N THR A 262 -16.61 -8.23 -16.50
CA THR A 262 -18.06 -8.35 -16.31
C THR A 262 -18.72 -7.02 -15.96
N GLY A 263 -17.95 -6.04 -15.49
CA GLY A 263 -18.45 -4.78 -14.97
C GLY A 263 -19.00 -4.87 -13.53
N ALA A 264 -18.93 -6.04 -12.89
CA ALA A 264 -19.48 -6.23 -11.55
C ALA A 264 -18.65 -5.47 -10.49
N VAL A 265 -19.35 -4.76 -9.61
CA VAL A 265 -18.78 -4.09 -8.45
C VAL A 265 -19.42 -4.64 -7.19
N THR A 266 -18.61 -5.07 -6.23
CA THR A 266 -19.08 -5.65 -4.96
C THR A 266 -18.30 -5.08 -3.79
N VAL A 267 -18.98 -4.85 -2.67
CA VAL A 267 -18.30 -4.66 -1.37
C VAL A 267 -17.72 -5.99 -0.94
N VAL A 268 -16.45 -6.00 -0.53
CA VAL A 268 -15.73 -7.23 -0.14
C VAL A 268 -15.22 -7.20 1.30
N ALA A 269 -15.14 -6.03 1.93
CA ALA A 269 -14.89 -5.89 3.37
C ALA A 269 -15.44 -4.56 3.90
N ASP A 270 -15.87 -4.57 5.16
CA ASP A 270 -16.41 -3.41 5.89
C ASP A 270 -15.93 -3.39 7.36
N GLY A 271 -16.50 -2.48 8.16
CA GLY A 271 -16.20 -2.34 9.59
C GLY A 271 -14.85 -1.70 9.89
N PHE A 272 -14.30 -0.94 8.94
CA PHE A 272 -13.14 -0.08 9.14
C PHE A 272 -13.58 1.23 9.79
N ASP A 273 -12.66 1.89 10.50
CA ASP A 273 -12.87 3.29 10.82
C ASP A 273 -12.56 4.13 9.57
N HIS A 274 -11.36 4.00 8.99
CA HIS A 274 -10.94 4.66 7.75
C HIS A 274 -10.01 3.73 6.95
N PRO A 275 -10.51 2.94 5.98
CA PRO A 275 -9.66 2.08 5.17
C PRO A 275 -8.78 2.95 4.26
N ASN A 276 -7.50 2.63 4.20
CA ASN A 276 -6.51 3.43 3.49
C ASN A 276 -5.72 2.52 2.51
N GLY A 277 -4.43 2.28 2.74
CA GLY A 277 -3.60 1.47 1.87
C GLY A 277 -4.13 0.04 1.70
N PHE A 278 -4.02 -0.51 0.49
CA PHE A 278 -4.47 -1.86 0.17
C PHE A 278 -3.41 -2.64 -0.64
N THR A 279 -3.12 -3.88 -0.26
CA THR A 279 -2.25 -4.75 -1.07
C THR A 279 -2.56 -6.24 -0.92
N PHE A 280 -2.08 -7.05 -1.85
CA PHE A 280 -2.17 -8.52 -1.78
C PHE A 280 -0.82 -9.14 -1.42
N SER A 281 -0.86 -10.30 -0.77
CA SER A 281 0.31 -11.19 -0.72
C SER A 281 0.72 -11.59 -2.15
N PRO A 282 1.99 -11.96 -2.37
CA PRO A 282 2.47 -12.34 -3.71
C PRO A 282 1.68 -13.48 -4.36
N ASP A 283 1.16 -14.40 -3.55
CA ASP A 283 0.34 -15.52 -4.01
C ASP A 283 -1.17 -15.20 -4.13
N GLY A 284 -1.58 -13.98 -3.77
CA GLY A 284 -2.96 -13.50 -3.82
C GLY A 284 -3.89 -14.08 -2.75
N LYS A 285 -3.39 -14.91 -1.83
CA LYS A 285 -4.24 -15.58 -0.83
C LYS A 285 -4.58 -14.71 0.37
N HIS A 286 -3.82 -13.66 0.60
CA HIS A 286 -4.08 -12.70 1.66
C HIS A 286 -4.20 -11.30 1.09
N ALA A 287 -5.17 -10.55 1.61
CA ALA A 287 -5.26 -9.10 1.42
C ALA A 287 -4.86 -8.43 2.73
N TYR A 288 -4.16 -7.30 2.61
CA TYR A 288 -3.83 -6.42 3.72
C TYR A 288 -4.52 -5.08 3.47
N VAL A 289 -5.06 -4.49 4.53
CA VAL A 289 -5.75 -3.20 4.47
C VAL A 289 -5.33 -2.39 5.69
N ALA A 290 -4.80 -1.20 5.47
CA ALA A 290 -4.51 -0.26 6.54
C ALA A 290 -5.80 0.44 7.01
N ASP A 291 -5.86 0.74 8.30
CA ASP A 291 -6.93 1.50 8.93
C ASP A 291 -6.31 2.62 9.78
N THR A 292 -6.60 3.84 9.35
CA THR A 292 -6.05 5.11 9.82
C THR A 292 -7.02 5.85 10.74
N GLY A 293 -7.99 5.17 11.33
CA GLY A 293 -8.98 5.78 12.24
C GLY A 293 -8.40 6.58 13.42
N ILE A 294 -7.13 6.40 13.75
CA ILE A 294 -6.38 7.28 14.67
C ILE A 294 -6.48 8.76 14.28
N ASP A 295 -6.64 9.09 12.99
CA ASP A 295 -6.70 10.46 12.48
C ASP A 295 -8.04 11.18 12.79
N SER A 296 -9.05 10.46 13.27
CA SER A 296 -10.43 10.98 13.46
C SER A 296 -10.71 11.60 14.83
N GLY A 297 -9.70 11.96 15.62
CA GLY A 297 -9.92 12.53 16.96
C GLY A 297 -10.35 14.00 16.92
N PHE A 298 -11.18 14.39 17.89
CA PHE A 298 -11.74 15.76 18.05
C PHE A 298 -10.67 16.88 18.15
N PHE A 299 -9.40 16.52 18.41
CA PHE A 299 -8.24 17.43 18.45
C PHE A 299 -7.00 16.88 17.69
N GLY A 300 -7.20 16.00 16.71
CA GLY A 300 -6.13 15.30 15.99
C GLY A 300 -6.09 13.81 16.33
N LEU A 301 -4.91 13.26 16.61
CA LEU A 301 -4.73 11.83 16.75
C LEU A 301 -5.42 11.25 18.01
N ASN A 302 -6.07 10.08 17.88
CA ASN A 302 -6.74 9.36 18.95
C ASN A 302 -6.28 7.89 19.03
N PHE A 303 -5.35 7.59 19.93
CA PHE A 303 -4.79 6.23 20.11
C PHE A 303 -5.79 5.13 20.53
N THR A 304 -7.02 5.49 20.87
CA THR A 304 -8.07 4.49 21.13
C THR A 304 -8.73 3.98 19.85
N ARG A 305 -8.37 4.56 18.70
CA ARG A 305 -8.85 4.23 17.37
C ARG A 305 -7.79 3.43 16.58
N PRO A 306 -8.16 2.80 15.45
CA PRO A 306 -7.22 2.01 14.67
C PRO A 306 -6.01 2.82 14.17
N ALA A 307 -4.81 2.32 14.48
CA ALA A 307 -3.58 2.60 13.75
C ALA A 307 -3.01 1.25 13.29
N SER A 308 -3.82 0.52 12.52
CA SER A 308 -3.67 -0.94 12.35
C SER A 308 -3.61 -1.35 10.90
N VAL A 309 -2.88 -2.43 10.63
CA VAL A 309 -3.02 -3.19 9.39
C VAL A 309 -3.83 -4.43 9.70
N TYR A 310 -4.89 -4.68 8.93
CA TYR A 310 -5.68 -5.90 8.99
C TYR A 310 -5.29 -6.84 7.87
N ARG A 311 -5.33 -8.15 8.13
CA ARG A 311 -5.21 -9.20 7.11
C ARG A 311 -6.53 -9.91 6.94
N PHE A 312 -6.84 -10.26 5.70
CA PHE A 312 -7.96 -11.09 5.29
C PHE A 312 -7.47 -12.30 4.50
N ASP A 313 -8.24 -13.37 4.51
CA ASP A 313 -8.10 -14.46 3.56
C ASP A 313 -8.91 -14.12 2.30
N VAL A 314 -8.29 -14.26 1.13
CA VAL A 314 -8.95 -14.02 -0.17
C VAL A 314 -9.60 -15.32 -0.62
N LYS A 315 -10.91 -15.27 -0.84
CA LYS A 315 -11.71 -16.43 -1.29
C LYS A 315 -11.64 -16.57 -2.81
N ASP A 316 -11.94 -17.76 -3.32
CA ASP A 316 -11.95 -18.04 -4.77
C ASP A 316 -12.96 -17.17 -5.54
N ASP A 317 -14.04 -16.74 -4.89
CA ASP A 317 -15.03 -15.82 -5.46
C ASP A 317 -14.60 -14.35 -5.41
N GLY A 318 -13.43 -14.05 -4.83
CA GLY A 318 -12.85 -12.72 -4.67
C GLY A 318 -13.31 -11.96 -3.42
N THR A 319 -14.15 -12.54 -2.56
CA THR A 319 -14.50 -11.94 -1.27
C THR A 319 -13.35 -12.00 -0.26
N LEU A 320 -13.39 -11.13 0.76
CA LEU A 320 -12.40 -11.11 1.83
C LEU A 320 -13.04 -11.60 3.13
N ASP A 321 -12.40 -12.56 3.80
CA ASP A 321 -12.92 -13.18 5.02
C ASP A 321 -11.83 -13.27 6.11
N ASN A 322 -12.19 -13.76 7.30
CA ASN A 322 -11.26 -14.01 8.42
C ASN A 322 -10.40 -12.79 8.80
N ARG A 323 -11.04 -11.62 8.91
CA ARG A 323 -10.37 -10.38 9.36
C ARG A 323 -9.61 -10.64 10.65
N LYS A 324 -8.33 -10.29 10.66
CA LYS A 324 -7.51 -10.27 11.87
C LYS A 324 -6.61 -9.05 11.89
N THR A 325 -6.30 -8.53 13.08
CA THR A 325 -5.21 -7.57 13.24
C THR A 325 -3.90 -8.24 12.87
N PHE A 326 -3.19 -7.67 11.91
CA PHE A 326 -1.88 -8.12 11.48
C PHE A 326 -0.77 -7.33 12.17
N ALA A 327 -0.92 -6.01 12.24
CA ALA A 327 0.00 -5.12 12.95
C ALA A 327 -0.76 -3.94 13.57
N PHE A 328 -0.21 -3.41 14.67
CA PHE A 328 -0.59 -2.12 15.25
C PHE A 328 0.68 -1.27 15.29
N VAL A 329 0.67 -0.12 14.62
CA VAL A 329 1.87 0.73 14.51
C VAL A 329 1.98 1.62 15.74
N HIS A 330 3.21 1.87 16.19
CA HIS A 330 3.46 2.73 17.36
C HIS A 330 3.72 4.20 16.99
N SER A 331 3.86 4.51 15.70
CA SER A 331 4.23 5.83 15.19
C SER A 331 3.29 6.23 14.04
N GLY A 332 2.49 7.27 14.27
CA GLY A 332 1.48 7.75 13.32
C GLY A 332 0.41 6.69 13.01
N ALA A 333 0.01 6.63 11.75
CA ALA A 333 -0.91 5.66 11.20
C ALA A 333 -0.23 4.88 10.05
N PRO A 334 -0.59 3.60 9.80
CA PRO A 334 -0.18 2.94 8.58
C PRO A 334 -0.97 3.51 7.40
N ASP A 335 -0.28 4.00 6.39
CA ASP A 335 -0.88 4.64 5.21
C ASP A 335 -0.77 3.71 4.00
N GLY A 336 -0.03 4.07 2.95
CA GLY A 336 0.28 3.17 1.83
C GLY A 336 0.97 1.87 2.28
N ILE A 337 0.55 0.74 1.70
CA ILE A 337 1.08 -0.59 2.05
C ILE A 337 1.47 -1.40 0.82
N HIS A 338 2.56 -2.16 0.93
CA HIS A 338 3.06 -3.02 -0.15
C HIS A 338 3.62 -4.33 0.39
N CYS A 339 3.65 -5.37 -0.45
CA CYS A 339 4.33 -6.62 -0.14
C CYS A 339 5.61 -6.77 -0.97
N ASP A 340 6.63 -7.38 -0.40
CA ASP A 340 7.75 -7.92 -1.18
C ASP A 340 7.45 -9.32 -1.73
N SER A 341 8.28 -9.77 -2.67
CA SER A 341 8.19 -11.09 -3.30
C SER A 341 8.40 -12.29 -2.36
N TRP A 342 8.84 -12.05 -1.12
CA TRP A 342 8.96 -13.07 -0.08
C TRP A 342 7.75 -13.08 0.88
N GLY A 343 6.80 -12.16 0.69
CA GLY A 343 5.57 -12.05 1.46
C GLY A 343 5.67 -11.20 2.72
N ASN A 344 6.77 -10.46 2.91
CA ASN A 344 6.84 -9.47 3.99
C ASN A 344 5.97 -8.26 3.61
N VAL A 345 5.37 -7.64 4.61
CA VAL A 345 4.43 -6.54 4.48
C VAL A 345 5.11 -5.26 4.96
N TYR A 346 4.94 -4.19 4.19
CA TYR A 346 5.54 -2.88 4.42
C TYR A 346 4.42 -1.86 4.54
N ALA A 347 4.54 -0.88 5.43
CA ALA A 347 3.62 0.25 5.51
C ALA A 347 4.37 1.56 5.75
N GLY A 348 3.90 2.63 5.13
CA GLY A 348 4.30 4.00 5.44
C GLY A 348 3.71 4.37 6.80
N CYS A 349 4.53 4.90 7.69
CA CYS A 349 4.17 5.23 9.06
C CYS A 349 4.73 6.60 9.45
N GLY A 350 4.46 7.04 10.68
CA GLY A 350 4.83 8.39 11.14
C GLY A 350 6.33 8.72 11.18
N ASP A 351 7.22 7.71 11.10
CA ASP A 351 8.68 7.86 11.18
C ASP A 351 9.45 7.19 10.01
N GLY A 352 8.74 6.63 9.03
CA GLY A 352 9.34 5.91 7.90
C GLY A 352 8.53 4.71 7.46
N VAL A 353 9.20 3.76 6.81
CA VAL A 353 8.58 2.50 6.36
C VAL A 353 8.83 1.41 7.39
N HIS A 354 7.77 0.79 7.92
CA HIS A 354 7.87 -0.35 8.84
C HIS A 354 7.73 -1.66 8.07
N VAL A 355 8.47 -2.70 8.49
CA VAL A 355 8.52 -3.99 7.79
C VAL A 355 8.18 -5.13 8.74
N TRP A 356 7.14 -5.88 8.40
CA TRP A 356 6.70 -7.07 9.12
C TRP A 356 6.89 -8.32 8.28
N ASN A 357 7.32 -9.41 8.92
CA ASN A 357 7.29 -10.71 8.27
C ASN A 357 5.84 -11.22 8.12
N PRO A 358 5.58 -12.31 7.37
CA PRO A 358 4.22 -12.80 7.12
C PRO A 358 3.40 -13.17 8.38
N SER A 359 4.05 -13.29 9.54
CA SER A 359 3.35 -13.55 10.82
C SER A 359 2.81 -12.29 11.49
N GLY A 360 3.22 -11.09 11.07
CA GLY A 360 2.92 -9.80 11.71
C GLY A 360 3.97 -9.35 12.72
N LYS A 361 5.14 -10.01 12.76
CA LYS A 361 6.27 -9.61 13.61
C LYS A 361 7.05 -8.48 12.93
N LEU A 362 7.24 -7.37 13.62
CA LEU A 362 8.09 -6.27 13.15
C LEU A 362 9.54 -6.77 13.10
N ILE A 363 10.15 -6.74 11.92
CA ILE A 363 11.53 -7.19 11.70
C ILE A 363 12.48 -6.01 11.47
N GLY A 364 11.98 -4.89 10.94
CA GLY A 364 12.81 -3.71 10.72
C GLY A 364 12.04 -2.46 10.32
N LYS A 365 12.80 -1.37 10.17
CA LYS A 365 12.30 -0.11 9.60
C LYS A 365 13.32 0.51 8.64
N ILE A 366 12.81 1.22 7.64
CA ILE A 366 13.56 2.21 6.87
C ILE A 366 13.15 3.58 7.42
N TYR A 367 13.95 4.12 8.31
CA TYR A 367 13.65 5.34 9.04
C TYR A 367 14.01 6.57 8.22
N VAL A 368 13.06 7.50 8.11
CA VAL A 368 13.26 8.81 7.47
C VAL A 368 13.03 9.97 8.44
N GLY A 369 12.49 9.68 9.63
CA GLY A 369 12.26 10.68 10.69
C GLY A 369 11.08 11.60 10.47
N SER A 370 10.23 11.29 9.49
CA SER A 370 8.99 12.01 9.20
C SER A 370 7.92 11.04 8.72
N SER A 371 6.67 11.54 8.65
CA SER A 371 5.56 10.78 8.06
C SER A 371 5.92 10.33 6.65
N THR A 372 5.59 9.08 6.35
CA THR A 372 5.69 8.48 5.02
C THR A 372 4.28 8.08 4.63
N ALA A 373 3.67 8.83 3.71
CA ALA A 373 2.32 8.58 3.25
C ALA A 373 2.30 7.38 2.28
N ASN A 374 3.22 7.31 1.32
CA ASN A 374 3.35 6.14 0.47
C ASN A 374 4.79 5.90 0.00
N PHE A 375 5.05 4.72 -0.54
CA PHE A 375 6.33 4.27 -1.06
C PHE A 375 6.07 3.09 -1.98
N ASN A 376 6.99 2.71 -2.85
CA ASN A 376 6.86 1.45 -3.56
C ASN A 376 8.20 0.94 -4.04
N PHE A 377 8.29 -0.37 -4.21
CA PHE A 377 9.39 -0.99 -4.90
C PHE A 377 9.37 -0.59 -6.37
N ALA A 378 10.54 -0.42 -6.96
CA ALA A 378 10.74 0.02 -8.34
C ALA A 378 11.63 -0.94 -9.15
N GLY A 379 11.58 -2.25 -8.86
CA GLY A 379 12.37 -3.29 -9.51
C GLY A 379 13.84 -3.28 -9.11
N GLU A 380 14.55 -4.39 -9.33
CA GLU A 380 16.01 -4.49 -9.13
C GLU A 380 16.51 -4.06 -7.73
N GLY A 381 15.72 -4.31 -6.69
CA GLY A 381 16.06 -3.90 -5.32
C GLY A 381 15.89 -2.40 -5.05
N ARG A 382 15.25 -1.65 -5.95
CA ARG A 382 15.03 -0.21 -5.83
C ARG A 382 13.71 0.07 -5.13
N MET A 383 13.64 1.16 -4.38
CA MET A 383 12.41 1.66 -3.75
C MET A 383 12.39 3.19 -3.79
N VAL A 384 11.22 3.77 -4.00
CA VAL A 384 10.99 5.22 -3.87
C VAL A 384 10.04 5.45 -2.70
N ILE A 385 10.32 6.45 -1.87
CA ILE A 385 9.57 6.75 -0.65
C ILE A 385 9.13 8.23 -0.69
N CYS A 386 7.83 8.45 -0.61
CA CYS A 386 7.20 9.76 -0.51
C CYS A 386 6.98 10.10 0.97
N ALA A 387 7.75 11.06 1.46
CA ALA A 387 7.75 11.49 2.86
C ALA A 387 7.43 12.99 2.96
N GLU A 388 6.25 13.34 2.46
CA GLU A 388 5.66 14.69 2.43
C GLU A 388 6.48 15.69 1.61
N THR A 389 7.43 16.35 2.25
CA THR A 389 8.31 17.35 1.64
C THR A 389 9.64 16.78 1.16
N ASN A 390 9.85 15.47 1.34
CA ASN A 390 11.05 14.78 0.90
C ASN A 390 10.70 13.57 0.04
N LEU A 391 11.49 13.35 -1.00
CA LEU A 391 11.46 12.15 -1.82
C LEU A 391 12.77 11.39 -1.61
N TYR A 392 12.67 10.11 -1.26
CA TYR A 392 13.84 9.26 -1.08
C TYR A 392 13.90 8.14 -2.12
N TYR A 393 15.12 7.72 -2.42
CA TYR A 393 15.43 6.53 -3.19
C TYR A 393 16.25 5.59 -2.32
N ALA A 394 15.85 4.32 -2.25
CA ALA A 394 16.55 3.30 -1.50
C ALA A 394 16.97 2.13 -2.39
N THR A 395 18.11 1.52 -2.05
CA THR A 395 18.57 0.25 -2.61
C THR A 395 18.57 -0.83 -1.53
N LEU A 396 18.02 -1.99 -1.87
CA LEU A 396 17.72 -3.12 -0.99
C LEU A 396 18.03 -4.43 -1.74
N ALA A 397 18.06 -5.55 -1.01
CA ALA A 397 18.09 -6.89 -1.62
C ALA A 397 16.68 -7.40 -1.97
N ALA A 398 15.66 -6.98 -1.22
CA ALA A 398 14.28 -7.36 -1.47
C ALA A 398 13.73 -6.72 -2.74
N ALA A 399 12.89 -7.47 -3.47
CA ALA A 399 12.14 -6.99 -4.61
C ALA A 399 10.64 -7.01 -4.31
N GLY A 400 9.92 -5.99 -4.81
CA GLY A 400 8.48 -5.88 -4.65
C GLY A 400 7.70 -7.05 -5.25
N SER A 401 6.51 -7.29 -4.70
CA SER A 401 5.48 -8.11 -5.34
C SER A 401 4.89 -7.35 -6.51
N TYR A 402 4.99 -7.91 -7.72
CA TYR A 402 4.44 -7.27 -8.92
C TYR A 402 3.39 -8.15 -9.57
N VAL A 403 2.29 -7.51 -9.94
CA VAL A 403 1.29 -8.13 -10.81
C VAL A 403 1.79 -8.02 -12.23
N ASP A 404 2.46 -9.07 -12.71
CA ASP A 404 2.91 -9.09 -14.10
C ASP A 404 1.71 -9.00 -15.07
N LYS A 405 1.98 -8.43 -16.24
CA LYS A 405 1.19 -8.65 -17.46
C LYS A 405 1.15 -10.16 -17.65
N ALA A 406 0.08 -10.83 -17.23
CA ALA A 406 0.01 -12.28 -17.37
C ALA A 406 0.29 -12.64 -18.83
N VAL A 407 1.14 -13.65 -19.04
CA VAL A 407 1.23 -14.39 -20.31
C VAL A 407 -0.19 -14.81 -20.65
N GLU A 408 -0.67 -14.49 -21.85
CA GLU A 408 -1.91 -15.03 -22.38
C GLU A 408 -1.87 -16.55 -22.24
N HIS A 409 -2.53 -17.08 -21.22
CA HIS A 409 -2.92 -18.48 -21.22
C HIS A 409 -4.03 -18.61 -22.25
N HIS A 410 -3.65 -18.72 -23.53
CA HIS A 410 -4.47 -19.43 -24.48
C HIS A 410 -4.80 -20.79 -23.85
N PRO A 411 -6.08 -21.12 -23.62
CA PRO A 411 -6.44 -22.42 -23.10
C PRO A 411 -5.97 -23.48 -24.11
N LYS A 412 -4.87 -24.16 -23.80
CA LYS A 412 -4.47 -25.37 -24.52
C LYS A 412 -5.41 -26.49 -24.06
N HIS A 413 -6.23 -26.96 -25.01
CA HIS A 413 -7.13 -28.11 -24.97
C HIS A 413 -8.49 -27.82 -24.28
N ALA A 414 -9.61 -27.75 -25.02
CA ALA A 414 -10.21 -28.92 -25.63
C ALA A 414 -10.75 -28.66 -27.05
N CYS A 415 -9.93 -29.00 -28.03
CA CYS A 415 -10.36 -29.36 -29.37
C CYS A 415 -10.25 -30.89 -29.45
N LEU A 416 -11.29 -31.62 -29.03
CA LEU A 416 -11.53 -33.01 -29.41
C LEU A 416 -12.94 -33.43 -28.96
N LEU A 417 -13.94 -33.24 -29.82
CA LEU A 417 -15.02 -34.21 -29.89
C LEU A 417 -15.35 -34.48 -31.36
N PHE A 418 -15.15 -35.75 -31.67
CA PHE A 418 -15.30 -36.44 -32.94
C PHE A 418 -16.44 -35.97 -33.84
N ALA A 419 -16.08 -35.75 -35.10
CA ALA A 419 -16.98 -35.91 -36.23
C ALA A 419 -17.57 -37.33 -36.22
N ILE A 420 -18.89 -37.44 -36.08
CA ILE A 420 -19.65 -38.59 -36.57
C ILE A 420 -20.45 -38.09 -37.76
N CYS A 421 -20.04 -38.53 -38.94
CA CYS A 421 -20.86 -38.49 -40.14
C CYS A 421 -22.13 -39.30 -39.91
N TYR A 422 -23.30 -38.66 -40.07
CA TYR A 422 -24.44 -39.30 -40.72
C TYR A 422 -25.07 -38.27 -41.65
N SER A 423 -24.83 -38.50 -42.95
CA SER A 423 -25.69 -38.06 -44.03
C SER A 423 -27.10 -38.60 -43.83
N LEU A 424 -28.12 -37.74 -43.91
CA LEU A 424 -29.42 -38.09 -44.48
C LEU A 424 -30.18 -36.81 -44.85
N SER A 425 -30.76 -36.88 -46.04
CA SER A 425 -31.31 -35.80 -46.86
C SER A 425 -32.62 -35.20 -46.34
N PHE A 426 -32.88 -33.99 -46.84
CA PHE A 426 -34.18 -33.37 -47.11
C PHE A 426 -35.43 -34.27 -46.96
N CYS A 427 -36.40 -33.79 -46.18
CA CYS A 427 -37.79 -33.78 -46.61
C CYS A 427 -38.53 -32.60 -45.95
N SER A 428 -39.24 -31.84 -46.79
CA SER A 428 -40.23 -30.84 -46.40
C SER A 428 -41.37 -31.49 -45.63
N ASP A 429 -41.94 -30.77 -44.65
CA ASP A 429 -43.36 -30.38 -44.69
C ASP A 429 -43.71 -29.56 -43.45
N GLY A 430 -44.50 -28.51 -43.69
CA GLY A 430 -44.79 -27.46 -42.71
C GLY A 430 -45.80 -27.85 -41.65
N PHE A 431 -45.86 -27.05 -40.59
CA PHE A 431 -47.11 -26.73 -39.90
C PHE A 431 -46.96 -25.39 -39.16
N ASN A 432 -47.88 -24.48 -39.49
CA ASN A 432 -48.20 -23.27 -38.73
C ASN A 432 -48.42 -23.60 -37.25
N ARG A 433 -47.86 -22.77 -36.34
CA ARG A 433 -48.61 -22.25 -35.18
C ARG A 433 -47.93 -21.03 -34.55
N VAL A 434 -48.67 -19.93 -34.63
CA VAL A 434 -48.57 -18.68 -33.87
C VAL A 434 -48.71 -18.95 -32.38
N TYR A 435 -47.89 -18.32 -31.52
CA TYR A 435 -48.33 -17.68 -30.26
C TYR A 435 -47.33 -16.62 -29.77
N LYS A 436 -47.90 -15.51 -29.28
CA LYS A 436 -47.32 -14.22 -28.86
C LYS A 436 -46.60 -14.27 -27.49
N PRO A 437 -45.84 -13.21 -27.11
CA PRO A 437 -45.03 -13.15 -25.89
C PRO A 437 -45.83 -12.74 -24.65
N LEU A 438 -45.32 -13.12 -23.47
CA LEU A 438 -45.78 -12.66 -22.17
C LEU A 438 -44.72 -11.73 -21.56
N HIS A 439 -45.13 -10.48 -21.34
CA HIS A 439 -44.51 -9.55 -20.40
C HIS A 439 -45.01 -9.84 -18.99
N PHE A 440 -44.10 -9.81 -18.01
CA PHE A 440 -44.24 -9.08 -16.75
C PHE A 440 -42.88 -8.57 -16.33
#